data_AF-E7RCU8-F1
#
_entry.id   AF-E7RCU8-F1
#
_cell.length_a   1.000
_cell.length_b   1.000
_cell.length_c   1.000
_cell.angle_alpha   90.00
_cell.angle_beta   90.00
_cell.angle_gamma   90.00
#
_symmetry.space_group_name_H-M   'P 1'
#
loop_
_entity.id
_entity.type
_entity.pdbx_description
1 polymer ?
#
loop_
_entity_poly.entity_id
_entity_poly.type
_entity_poly.pdbx_seq_one_letter_code
_entity_poly.pdbx_strand_id
1 'polypeptide(L)'
;MGLFGMPMEQLYMYILLVAGALTVLCVFFGEAVEFKSAWPLFSPIVILAFVTFGSAIGFLLETATAFNEWSVLWISILAAGFLDLLLYFLILLPVSSATSAHSEESLSGQVATVSVPIPKDGYGEVLIETYSGVILRRAAGYNNEAIAQDEKVMIVEVSEGTFYVQIYGSLDFREKTKWANDI
;
A
#
# COMPACT_ATOMS: atom_id res chain seq x y z
N MET A 1 20.05 -9.73 -38.45
CA MET A 1 20.58 -8.57 -39.19
C MET A 1 20.48 -7.39 -38.25
N GLY A 2 21.60 -6.99 -37.64
CA GLY A 2 21.63 -6.09 -36.49
C GLY A 2 20.81 -4.80 -36.66
N LEU A 3 19.97 -4.49 -35.68
CA LEU A 3 19.29 -3.20 -35.59
C LEU A 3 20.32 -2.14 -35.17
N PHE A 4 20.36 -0.98 -35.84
CA PHE A 4 21.38 0.08 -35.63
C PHE A 4 22.83 -0.29 -35.99
N GLY A 5 23.07 -1.36 -36.75
CA GLY A 5 24.43 -1.77 -37.14
C GLY A 5 25.23 -2.47 -36.04
N MET A 6 24.59 -2.78 -34.91
CA MET A 6 25.14 -3.60 -33.82
C MET A 6 24.46 -4.99 -33.81
N PRO A 7 25.16 -6.05 -33.40
CA PRO A 7 24.54 -7.35 -33.16
C PRO A 7 23.41 -7.23 -32.14
N MET A 8 22.30 -7.96 -32.35
CA MET A 8 21.09 -7.82 -31.55
C MET A 8 21.30 -8.14 -30.07
N GLU A 9 22.22 -9.06 -29.79
CA GLU A 9 22.72 -9.38 -28.44
C GLU A 9 23.22 -8.15 -27.67
N GLN A 10 24.03 -7.29 -28.31
CA GLN A 10 24.56 -6.08 -27.67
C GLN A 10 23.46 -5.07 -27.37
N LEU A 11 22.44 -4.98 -28.23
CA LEU A 11 21.32 -4.08 -28.02
C LEU A 11 20.51 -4.49 -26.78
N TYR A 12 20.21 -5.78 -26.61
CA TYR A 12 19.57 -6.29 -25.40
C TYR A 12 20.42 -6.04 -24.15
N MET A 13 21.73 -6.24 -24.24
CA MET A 13 22.64 -5.97 -23.12
C MET A 13 22.65 -4.48 -22.71
N TYR A 14 22.69 -3.55 -23.66
CA TYR A 14 22.66 -2.12 -23.36
C TYR A 14 21.32 -1.69 -22.76
N ILE A 15 20.20 -2.17 -23.31
CA ILE A 15 18.88 -1.87 -22.75
C ILE A 15 18.77 -2.44 -21.34
N LEU A 16 19.24 -3.66 -21.11
CA LEU A 16 19.26 -4.28 -19.79
C LEU A 16 20.09 -3.47 -18.78
N LEU A 17 21.28 -3.02 -19.18
CA LEU A 17 22.15 -2.25 -18.29
C LEU A 17 21.54 -0.90 -17.93
N VAL A 18 20.99 -0.18 -18.93
CA VAL A 18 20.36 1.13 -18.73
C VAL A 18 19.06 0.99 -17.92
N ALA A 19 18.19 0.04 -18.27
CA ALA A 19 16.93 -0.19 -17.56
C ALA A 19 17.17 -0.70 -16.13
N GLY A 20 18.16 -1.59 -15.93
CA GLY A 20 18.54 -2.07 -14.61
C GLY A 20 19.08 -0.94 -13.73
N ALA A 21 19.98 -0.11 -14.25
CA ALA A 21 20.50 1.06 -13.52
C ALA A 21 19.39 2.05 -13.17
N LEU A 22 18.48 2.32 -14.11
CA LEU A 22 17.34 3.20 -13.89
C LEU A 22 16.34 2.61 -12.88
N THR A 23 16.13 1.29 -12.89
CA THR A 23 15.29 0.59 -11.92
C THR A 23 15.83 0.74 -10.51
N VAL A 24 17.14 0.52 -10.32
CA VAL A 24 17.80 0.72 -9.02
C VAL A 24 17.61 2.17 -8.56
N LEU A 25 17.87 3.14 -9.45
CA LEU A 25 17.66 4.56 -9.12
C LEU A 25 16.21 4.85 -8.73
N CYS A 26 15.23 4.36 -9.49
CA CYS A 26 13.82 4.51 -9.19
C CYS A 26 13.39 3.85 -7.88
N VAL A 27 14.02 2.75 -7.45
CA VAL A 27 13.74 2.15 -6.14
C VAL A 27 14.27 3.04 -5.02
N PHE A 28 15.47 3.61 -5.16
CA PHE A 28 16.05 4.50 -4.15
C PHE A 28 15.30 5.82 -4.01
N PHE A 29 14.80 6.36 -5.12
CA PHE A 29 14.04 7.62 -5.15
C PHE A 29 12.52 7.40 -5.19
N GLY A 30 12.05 6.14 -5.13
CA GLY A 30 10.64 5.79 -5.38
C GLY A 30 9.66 6.40 -4.39
N GLU A 31 10.07 6.61 -3.14
CA GLU A 31 9.28 7.34 -2.15
C GLU A 31 9.26 8.86 -2.40
N ALA A 32 10.30 9.42 -3.03
CA ALA A 32 10.38 10.85 -3.35
C ALA A 32 9.59 11.21 -4.62
N VAL A 33 9.19 10.22 -5.41
CA VAL A 33 8.53 10.40 -6.69
C VAL A 33 7.23 9.59 -6.69
N GLU A 34 6.24 10.05 -5.93
CA GLU A 34 4.87 9.55 -6.01
C GLU A 34 4.25 9.90 -7.37
N PHE A 35 4.63 9.17 -8.42
CA PHE A 35 3.88 9.11 -9.66
C PHE A 35 2.60 8.30 -9.39
N LYS A 36 1.58 8.98 -8.85
CA LYS A 36 0.26 8.41 -8.60
C LYS A 36 -0.44 8.14 -9.94
N SER A 37 -0.09 7.03 -10.57
CA SER A 37 -0.79 6.51 -11.74
C SER A 37 -2.13 5.93 -11.30
N ALA A 38 -3.21 6.26 -12.00
CA ALA A 38 -4.57 5.83 -11.64
C ALA A 38 -4.76 4.30 -11.67
N TRP A 39 -3.87 3.58 -12.37
CA TRP A 39 -3.89 2.12 -12.46
C TRP A 39 -2.59 1.51 -11.88
N PRO A 40 -2.69 0.59 -10.90
CA PRO A 40 -1.53 -0.03 -10.25
C PRO A 40 -0.54 -0.69 -11.22
N LEU A 41 -1.06 -1.23 -12.33
CA LEU A 41 -0.30 -1.93 -13.37
C LEU A 41 0.52 -0.99 -14.28
N PHE A 42 0.20 0.30 -14.32
CA PHE A 42 0.93 1.31 -15.11
C PHE A 42 1.80 2.20 -14.23
N SER A 43 2.34 1.63 -13.16
CA SER A 43 3.34 2.31 -12.35
C SER A 43 4.68 2.30 -13.11
N PRO A 44 5.46 3.41 -13.10
CA PRO A 44 6.75 3.48 -13.80
C PRO A 44 7.70 2.32 -13.45
N ILE A 45 7.66 1.87 -12.20
CA ILE A 45 8.45 0.75 -11.68
C ILE A 45 8.08 -0.57 -12.38
N VAL A 46 6.80 -0.81 -12.65
CA VAL A 46 6.31 -2.02 -13.33
C VAL A 46 6.76 -2.03 -14.80
N ILE A 47 6.69 -0.87 -15.46
CA ILE A 47 7.17 -0.72 -16.85
C ILE A 47 8.68 -0.99 -16.92
N LEU A 48 9.45 -0.46 -15.96
CA LEU A 48 10.89 -0.69 -15.85
C LEU A 48 11.23 -2.17 -15.59
N ALA A 49 10.48 -2.84 -14.72
CA ALA A 49 10.62 -4.27 -14.47
C ALA A 49 10.34 -5.09 -15.74
N PHE A 50 9.26 -4.79 -16.45
CA PHE A 50 8.92 -5.42 -17.73
C PHE A 50 10.04 -5.27 -18.77
N VAL A 51 10.57 -4.06 -18.96
CA VAL A 51 11.68 -3.81 -19.90
C VAL A 51 12.94 -4.57 -19.49
N THR A 52 13.22 -4.64 -18.19
CA THR A 52 14.39 -5.36 -17.65
C THR A 52 14.28 -6.86 -17.89
N PHE A 53 13.14 -7.48 -17.55
CA PHE A 53 12.91 -8.91 -17.80
C PHE A 53 12.88 -9.24 -19.28
N GLY A 54 12.23 -8.42 -20.12
CA GLY A 54 12.22 -8.59 -21.56
C GLY A 54 13.62 -8.55 -22.16
N SER A 55 14.45 -7.60 -21.71
CA SER A 55 15.84 -7.49 -22.17
C SER A 55 16.72 -8.63 -21.66
N ALA A 56 16.50 -9.10 -20.43
CA ALA A 56 17.23 -10.23 -19.87
C ALA A 56 16.92 -11.52 -20.64
N ILE A 57 15.63 -11.82 -20.84
CA ILE A 57 15.19 -13.02 -21.55
C ILE A 57 15.63 -12.94 -23.02
N GLY A 58 15.51 -11.77 -23.65
CA GLY A 58 15.98 -11.54 -25.02
C GLY A 58 17.48 -11.77 -25.17
N PHE A 59 18.30 -11.23 -24.25
CA PHE A 59 19.74 -11.47 -24.22
C PHE A 59 20.06 -12.96 -24.05
N LEU A 60 19.46 -13.63 -23.04
CA LEU A 60 19.70 -15.06 -22.82
C LEU A 60 19.31 -15.93 -24.03
N LEU A 61 18.20 -15.64 -24.70
CA LEU A 61 17.76 -16.41 -25.88
C LEU A 61 18.67 -16.19 -27.09
N GLU A 62 19.14 -14.96 -27.34
CA GLU A 62 20.10 -14.69 -28.42
C GLU A 62 21.45 -15.38 -28.16
N THR A 63 21.94 -15.38 -26.92
CA THR A 63 23.22 -16.03 -26.58
C THR A 63 23.09 -17.57 -26.53
N ALA A 64 21.95 -18.11 -26.06
CA ALA A 64 21.77 -19.55 -25.90
C ALA A 64 21.24 -20.27 -27.15
N THR A 65 20.64 -19.55 -28.10
CA THR A 65 19.96 -20.15 -29.26
C THR A 65 20.20 -19.36 -30.54
N ALA A 66 20.52 -20.06 -31.64
CA ALA A 66 20.62 -19.47 -32.97
C ALA A 66 19.25 -19.28 -33.65
N PHE A 67 18.25 -18.81 -32.89
CA PHE A 67 16.91 -18.54 -33.42
C PHE A 67 16.88 -17.26 -34.23
N ASN A 68 15.81 -17.08 -35.01
CA ASN A 68 15.58 -15.83 -35.72
C ASN A 68 15.29 -14.71 -34.72
N GLU A 69 15.97 -13.56 -34.86
CA GLU A 69 15.87 -12.38 -34.00
C GLU A 69 14.41 -11.95 -33.76
N TRP A 70 13.56 -12.08 -34.79
CA TRP A 70 12.14 -11.73 -34.69
C TRP A 70 11.36 -12.69 -33.77
N SER A 71 11.71 -13.98 -33.78
CA SER A 71 11.09 -14.98 -32.90
C SER A 71 11.53 -14.78 -31.46
N VAL A 72 12.81 -14.46 -31.23
CA VAL A 72 13.35 -14.17 -29.89
C VAL A 72 12.66 -12.96 -29.28
N LEU A 73 12.46 -11.89 -30.06
CA LEU A 73 11.74 -10.70 -29.60
C LEU A 73 10.33 -11.04 -29.11
N TRP A 74 9.53 -11.76 -29.90
CA TRP A 74 8.16 -12.13 -29.49
C TRP A 74 8.12 -13.00 -28.24
N ILE A 75 9.01 -13.99 -28.14
CA ILE A 75 9.09 -14.88 -26.98
C ILE A 75 9.50 -14.09 -25.74
N SER A 76 10.46 -13.16 -25.87
CA SER A 76 10.93 -12.33 -24.75
C SER A 76 9.83 -11.42 -24.20
N ILE A 77 9.01 -10.81 -25.06
CA ILE A 77 7.88 -9.97 -24.64
C ILE A 77 6.83 -10.80 -23.90
N LEU A 78 6.47 -11.96 -24.45
CA LEU A 78 5.46 -12.83 -23.85
C LEU A 78 5.91 -13.35 -22.48
N ALA A 79 7.17 -13.80 -22.40
CA ALA A 79 7.76 -14.32 -21.17
C ALA A 79 7.94 -13.22 -20.11
N ALA A 80 8.35 -12.01 -20.51
CA ALA A 80 8.46 -10.87 -19.61
C ALA A 80 7.09 -10.47 -19.05
N GLY A 81 6.05 -10.40 -19.88
CA GLY A 81 4.69 -10.08 -19.43
C GLY A 81 4.15 -11.14 -18.47
N PHE A 82 4.42 -12.42 -18.73
CA PHE A 82 4.02 -13.50 -17.82
C PHE A 82 4.76 -13.42 -16.48
N LEU A 83 6.06 -13.14 -16.50
CA LEU A 83 6.87 -13.03 -15.29
C LEU A 83 6.49 -11.80 -14.45
N ASP A 84 6.19 -10.69 -15.11
CA ASP A 84 5.72 -9.45 -14.46
C ASP A 84 4.32 -9.65 -13.83
N LEU A 85 3.41 -10.35 -14.52
CA LEU A 85 2.13 -10.75 -13.94
C LEU A 85 2.30 -11.64 -12.71
N LEU A 86 3.23 -12.60 -12.77
CA LEU A 86 3.55 -13.45 -11.62
C LEU A 86 4.13 -12.62 -10.47
N LEU A 87 5.01 -11.65 -10.77
CA LEU A 87 5.57 -10.73 -9.78
C LEU A 87 4.45 -9.90 -9.11
N TYR A 88 3.51 -9.39 -9.90
CA TYR A 88 2.35 -8.65 -9.39
C TYR A 88 1.50 -9.49 -8.44
N PHE A 89 1.16 -10.72 -8.85
CA PHE A 89 0.34 -11.61 -8.04
C PHE A 89 1.06 -12.17 -6.81
N LEU A 90 2.38 -12.42 -6.91
CA LEU A 90 3.15 -13.06 -5.84
C LEU A 90 3.80 -12.06 -4.87
N ILE A 91 4.02 -10.81 -5.28
CA ILE A 91 4.66 -9.78 -4.45
C ILE A 91 3.69 -8.65 -4.15
N LEU A 92 3.13 -7.98 -5.16
CA LEU A 92 2.32 -6.78 -4.93
C LEU A 92 1.00 -7.12 -4.22
N LEU A 93 0.34 -8.21 -4.61
CA LEU A 93 -0.89 -8.66 -3.97
C LEU A 93 -0.70 -9.05 -2.48
N PRO A 94 0.25 -9.92 -2.08
CA PRO A 94 0.44 -10.22 -0.66
C PRO A 94 0.98 -9.04 0.15
N VAL A 95 1.82 -8.16 -0.42
CA VAL A 95 2.30 -6.96 0.30
C VAL A 95 1.16 -5.96 0.57
N SER A 96 0.23 -5.77 -0.37
CA SER A 96 -0.98 -4.96 -0.15
C SER A 96 -1.90 -5.52 0.95
N SER A 97 -1.91 -6.85 1.11
CA SER A 97 -2.72 -7.55 2.11
C SER A 97 -2.06 -7.56 3.49
N ALA A 98 -0.73 -7.42 3.56
CA ALA A 98 0.01 -7.47 4.81
C ALA A 98 -0.10 -6.17 5.64
N THR A 99 -0.49 -5.05 5.04
CA THR A 99 -0.64 -3.75 5.72
C THR A 99 -2.11 -3.41 6.04
N SER A 100 -3.07 -4.14 5.47
CA SER A 100 -4.51 -3.87 5.58
C SER A 100 -5.25 -4.80 6.55
N ALA A 101 -4.53 -5.53 7.42
CA ALA A 101 -5.16 -6.24 8.55
C ALA A 101 -5.66 -5.30 9.66
N HIS A 102 -5.54 -3.98 9.49
CA HIS A 102 -6.20 -2.95 10.29
C HIS A 102 -6.86 -1.95 9.34
N SER A 103 -7.83 -2.41 8.54
CA SER A 103 -8.81 -1.48 7.97
C SER A 103 -9.36 -0.65 9.12
N GLU A 104 -9.19 0.67 9.02
CA GLU A 104 -9.56 1.65 10.04
C GLU A 104 -11.05 1.58 10.43
N GLU A 105 -11.86 0.88 9.64
CA GLU A 105 -13.27 0.54 9.90
C GLU A 105 -13.45 -0.57 10.97
N SER A 106 -12.53 -1.53 11.10
CA SER A 106 -12.62 -2.63 12.07
C SER A 106 -12.28 -2.22 13.51
N LEU A 107 -11.82 -0.98 13.69
CA LEU A 107 -11.52 -0.41 15.01
C LEU A 107 -12.72 0.37 15.56
N SER A 108 -13.70 0.74 14.72
CA SER A 108 -14.97 1.30 15.21
C SER A 108 -15.72 0.24 16.02
N GLY A 109 -16.10 0.59 17.25
CA GLY A 109 -16.73 -0.31 18.22
C GLY A 109 -15.76 -1.08 19.13
N GLN A 110 -14.44 -0.94 18.96
CA GLN A 110 -13.49 -1.49 19.94
C GLN A 110 -13.37 -0.61 21.18
N VAL A 111 -13.12 -1.26 22.32
CA VAL A 111 -12.86 -0.60 23.60
C VAL A 111 -11.35 -0.40 23.73
N ALA A 112 -10.95 0.84 23.96
CA ALA A 112 -9.58 1.25 24.21
C ALA A 112 -9.45 1.89 25.60
N THR A 113 -8.23 2.00 26.10
CA THR A 113 -7.95 2.67 27.38
C THR A 113 -7.19 3.97 27.12
N VAL A 114 -7.58 5.06 27.76
CA VAL A 114 -6.90 6.36 27.57
C VAL A 114 -5.54 6.34 28.27
N SER A 115 -4.46 6.41 27.48
CA SER A 115 -3.09 6.47 27.99
C SER A 115 -2.69 7.92 28.35
N VAL A 116 -3.09 8.87 27.49
CA VAL A 116 -2.86 10.32 27.69
C VAL A 116 -4.22 11.02 27.72
N PRO A 117 -4.51 11.81 28.77
CA PRO A 117 -5.81 12.44 28.93
C PRO A 117 -6.18 13.32 27.72
N ILE A 118 -7.44 13.27 27.34
CA ILE A 118 -7.99 14.01 26.19
C ILE A 118 -8.66 15.27 26.74
N PRO A 119 -8.08 16.46 26.55
CA PRO A 119 -8.71 17.71 26.98
C PRO A 119 -9.83 18.12 26.00
N LYS A 120 -10.69 19.04 26.45
CA LYS A 120 -11.63 19.74 25.55
C LYS A 120 -10.82 20.50 24.48
N ASP A 121 -11.23 20.38 23.22
CA ASP A 121 -10.58 20.98 22.05
C ASP A 121 -9.11 20.58 21.85
N GLY A 122 -8.73 19.37 22.30
CA GLY A 122 -7.39 18.88 22.08
C GLY A 122 -7.33 17.38 21.83
N TYR A 123 -6.09 16.89 21.76
CA TYR A 123 -5.78 15.51 21.43
C TYR A 123 -5.11 14.83 22.62
N GLY A 124 -5.46 13.57 22.82
CA GLY A 124 -4.74 12.66 23.71
C GLY A 124 -4.36 11.39 22.96
N GLU A 125 -4.14 10.32 23.71
CA GLU A 125 -3.73 9.02 23.18
C GLU A 125 -4.54 7.90 23.82
N VAL A 126 -4.93 6.94 22.99
CA VAL A 126 -5.60 5.71 23.41
C VAL A 126 -4.74 4.51 23.11
N LEU A 127 -4.83 3.55 24.01
CA LEU A 127 -4.18 2.27 24.00
C LEU A 127 -5.20 1.22 23.58
N ILE A 128 -4.93 0.58 22.45
CA ILE A 128 -5.77 -0.48 21.87
C ILE A 128 -5.04 -1.80 22.09
N GLU A 129 -5.69 -2.73 22.78
CA GLU A 129 -5.18 -4.10 22.95
C GLU A 129 -5.68 -4.97 21.80
N THR A 130 -4.78 -5.45 20.96
CA THR A 130 -5.08 -6.37 19.85
C THR A 130 -4.37 -7.71 20.09
N TYR A 131 -4.81 -8.78 19.43
CA TYR A 131 -4.14 -10.10 19.49
C TYR A 131 -2.64 -10.05 19.15
N SER A 132 -2.21 -9.07 18.36
CA SER A 132 -0.82 -8.84 17.95
C SER A 132 -0.01 -7.95 18.90
N GLY A 133 -0.59 -7.44 19.98
CA GLY A 133 0.06 -6.56 20.95
C GLY A 133 -0.71 -5.27 21.21
N VAL A 134 0.00 -4.29 21.78
CA VAL A 134 -0.57 -3.00 22.19
C VAL A 134 -0.23 -1.93 21.16
N ILE A 135 -1.24 -1.17 20.71
CA ILE A 135 -1.08 -0.10 19.72
C ILE A 135 -1.53 1.23 20.36
N LEU A 136 -0.70 2.26 20.27
CA LEU A 136 -1.02 3.62 20.69
C LEU A 136 -1.45 4.46 19.48
N ARG A 137 -2.59 5.15 19.60
CA ARG A 137 -3.11 6.03 18.56
C ARG A 137 -3.61 7.34 19.14
N ARG A 138 -3.54 8.40 18.33
CA ARG A 138 -4.07 9.72 18.68
C ARG A 138 -5.59 9.66 18.75
N ALA A 139 -6.15 10.23 19.80
CA ALA A 139 -7.59 10.28 19.99
C ALA A 139 -8.11 11.68 20.35
N ALA A 140 -9.35 11.93 19.98
CA ALA A 140 -10.11 13.12 20.32
C ALA A 140 -11.51 12.72 20.83
N GLY A 141 -12.11 13.53 21.69
CA GLY A 141 -13.48 13.28 22.17
C GLY A 141 -14.49 13.52 21.05
N TYR A 142 -15.40 12.56 20.80
CA TYR A 142 -16.42 12.69 19.72
C TYR A 142 -17.32 13.91 19.92
N ASN A 143 -17.78 14.16 21.15
CA ASN A 143 -18.60 15.30 21.52
C ASN A 143 -17.81 16.43 22.22
N ASN A 144 -16.49 16.50 21.99
CA ASN A 144 -15.62 17.46 22.70
C ASN A 144 -15.66 17.28 24.23
N GLU A 145 -15.79 16.03 24.66
CA GLU A 145 -15.78 15.62 26.05
C GLU A 145 -14.34 15.47 26.54
N ALA A 146 -14.07 15.95 27.76
CA ALA A 146 -12.78 15.71 28.41
C ALA A 146 -12.77 14.30 28.98
N ILE A 147 -11.74 13.52 28.65
CA ILE A 147 -11.60 12.14 29.13
C ILE A 147 -10.30 12.02 29.91
N ALA A 148 -10.41 11.53 31.14
CA ALA A 148 -9.25 11.36 32.03
C ALA A 148 -8.37 10.18 31.59
N GLN A 149 -7.16 10.13 32.14
CA GLN A 149 -6.26 8.99 32.00
C GLN A 149 -6.88 7.73 32.61
N ASP A 150 -6.56 6.56 32.03
CA ASP A 150 -7.03 5.22 32.43
C ASP A 150 -8.54 4.97 32.29
N GLU A 151 -9.27 5.88 31.65
CA GLU A 151 -10.68 5.68 31.29
C GLU A 151 -10.84 4.70 30.11
N LYS A 152 -11.89 3.88 30.15
CA LYS A 152 -12.26 3.01 29.02
C LYS A 152 -13.16 3.76 28.05
N VAL A 153 -12.74 3.82 26.80
CA VAL A 153 -13.43 4.54 25.74
C VAL A 153 -13.74 3.63 24.57
N MET A 154 -14.87 3.87 23.90
CA MET A 154 -15.24 3.23 22.65
C MET A 154 -14.83 4.12 21.48
N ILE A 155 -14.22 3.53 20.47
CA ILE A 155 -13.92 4.21 19.21
C ILE A 155 -15.21 4.30 18.39
N VAL A 156 -15.67 5.50 18.10
CA VAL A 156 -16.89 5.76 17.32
C VAL A 156 -16.54 5.87 15.83
N GLU A 157 -15.52 6.67 15.52
CA GLU A 157 -15.15 7.00 14.15
C GLU A 157 -13.63 7.23 14.05
N VAL A 158 -13.07 7.03 12.86
CA VAL A 158 -11.67 7.37 12.55
C VAL A 158 -11.68 8.37 11.39
N SER A 159 -11.14 9.57 11.61
CA SER A 159 -11.00 10.57 10.56
C SER A 159 -9.58 11.15 10.56
N GLU A 160 -8.97 11.24 9.38
CA GLU A 160 -7.62 11.79 9.17
C GLU A 160 -6.54 11.24 10.14
N GLY A 161 -6.61 9.94 10.46
CA GLY A 161 -5.67 9.29 11.38
C GLY A 161 -5.87 9.63 12.87
N THR A 162 -6.98 10.30 13.21
CA THR A 162 -7.39 10.56 14.60
C THR A 162 -8.62 9.72 14.95
N PHE A 163 -8.57 9.07 16.10
CA PHE A 163 -9.62 8.22 16.63
C PHE A 163 -10.60 9.06 17.45
N TYR A 164 -11.85 9.14 17.05
CA TYR A 164 -12.89 9.80 17.82
C TYR A 164 -13.48 8.80 18.81
N VAL A 165 -13.38 9.14 20.10
CA VAL A 165 -13.71 8.23 21.19
C VAL A 165 -14.74 8.82 22.14
N GLN A 166 -15.53 7.94 22.76
CA GLN A 166 -16.53 8.29 23.78
C GLN A 166 -16.44 7.33 24.97
N ILE A 167 -16.81 7.79 26.17
CA ILE A 167 -16.73 6.98 27.40
C ILE A 167 -17.61 5.73 27.29
N TYR A 168 -17.03 4.54 27.49
CA TYR A 168 -17.70 3.24 27.33
C TYR A 168 -18.83 3.03 28.37
N GLY A 169 -18.84 3.80 29.46
CA GLY A 169 -19.80 3.72 30.55
C GLY A 169 -21.11 4.50 30.38
N SER A 170 -21.30 5.29 29.32
CA SER A 170 -22.46 6.18 29.18
C SER A 170 -23.35 5.91 27.95
N LEU A 171 -23.36 4.70 27.41
CA LEU A 171 -24.37 4.29 26.43
C LEU A 171 -25.76 4.13 27.10
N ASP A 172 -26.33 5.23 27.60
CA ASP A 172 -27.76 5.32 27.83
C ASP A 172 -28.42 5.53 26.46
N PHE A 173 -28.85 4.44 25.83
CA PHE A 173 -29.56 4.44 24.54
C PHE A 173 -30.94 5.14 24.59
N ARG A 174 -31.25 5.92 25.63
CA ARG A 174 -32.57 6.52 25.87
C ARG A 174 -32.84 7.85 25.17
N GLU A 175 -31.91 8.42 24.40
CA GLU A 175 -32.12 9.74 23.78
C GLU A 175 -32.59 9.75 22.31
N LYS A 176 -32.94 8.59 21.73
CA LYS A 176 -33.53 8.52 20.37
C LYS A 176 -35.06 8.48 20.30
N THR A 177 -35.79 8.84 21.36
CA THR A 177 -37.27 8.82 21.36
C THR A 177 -37.96 10.18 21.26
N LYS A 178 -37.23 11.31 21.20
CA LYS A 178 -37.88 12.63 21.04
C LYS A 178 -38.30 13.00 19.61
N TRP A 179 -37.84 12.27 18.60
CA TRP A 179 -38.18 12.57 17.19
C TRP A 179 -39.42 11.83 16.67
N ALA A 180 -39.97 10.89 17.45
CA ALA A 180 -41.11 10.07 17.04
C ALA A 180 -42.46 10.55 17.58
N ASN A 181 -42.49 11.72 18.25
CA ASN A 181 -43.71 12.23 18.88
C ASN A 181 -44.16 13.61 18.35
N ASP A 182 -43.58 14.06 17.23
CA ASP A 182 -43.98 15.28 16.50
C ASP A 182 -44.39 14.96 15.04
N ILE A 183 -44.98 13.78 14.82
CA ILE A 183 -45.72 13.46 13.58
C ILE A 183 -47.13 12.99 13.95
#